data_AF-A0A969LBK2-F1
#
_entry.id   AF-A0A969LBK2-F1
#
_cell.length_a   1.000
_cell.length_b   1.000
_cell.length_c   1.000
_cell.angle_alpha   90.00
_cell.angle_beta   90.00
_cell.angle_gamma   90.00
#
_symmetry.space_group_name_H-M   'P 1'
#
loop_
_entity.id
_entity.type
_entity.pdbx_description
1 polymer ?
#
loop_
_entity_poly.entity_id
_entity_poly.type
_entity_poly.pdbx_seq_one_letter_code
_entity_poly.pdbx_strand_id
1 'polypeptide(L)'
;MTHHTPTPQIFGIRHHGPGSARSLRHALEQMQPDALLVEGPPDAADVLPLLTHADMQPPVALLVYVPDQPRHAVFYPFAVFSPEWQALHYGLTHGIPVRFMDLPQIHQLAGSDSAPKSGSDPLPEAAPEYPPDLINPRHDPLGALAQAAGYSDRERWWEHMVEQRQDSTDLFAAILEAMTALRAELPPADDALEEQREAYMRQAIRAALHEGFARIAVVCGAWHAPALATLPPAQQDTATLKGLPKTKTQATWVPWTYSRLSYTTGYGAGIESPGWYQHLWSHQEQVVIRWMTRVARLLREEGLDASSAHSIEAVRLAETLAALRGHPLPGLPELTEAIQTVFCFGSPLPLRLIHEQMIVGDIMGVVPSETPMVPLQRDLERQQKRLKLPMHTTYDAKKPLDLDLRKELDLERSHLLHRLDLLDIPWGKTERISRQVRGTFHELWR
;
A
#
# COMPACT_ATOMS: atom_id res chain seq x y z
N MET A 1 -36.09 -18.50 23.48
CA MET A 1 -35.27 -17.59 22.65
C MET A 1 -34.00 -18.35 22.32
N THR A 2 -33.82 -18.78 21.09
CA THR A 2 -32.57 -19.38 20.64
C THR A 2 -31.49 -18.31 20.76
N HIS A 3 -30.55 -18.48 21.71
CA HIS A 3 -29.34 -17.67 21.77
C HIS A 3 -28.55 -17.96 20.48
N HIS A 4 -28.77 -17.15 19.45
CA HIS A 4 -27.92 -17.15 18.28
C HIS A 4 -26.62 -16.50 18.73
N THR A 5 -25.60 -17.32 18.98
CA THR A 5 -24.25 -16.79 19.21
C THR A 5 -23.88 -15.99 17.97
N PRO A 6 -23.60 -14.69 18.10
CA PRO A 6 -23.23 -13.89 16.94
C PRO A 6 -21.97 -14.46 16.29
N THR A 7 -22.03 -14.75 15.00
CA THR A 7 -20.89 -15.22 14.23
C THR A 7 -20.25 -14.02 13.52
N PRO A 8 -18.97 -13.70 13.79
CA PRO A 8 -18.25 -12.66 13.05
C PRO A 8 -18.24 -12.95 11.54
N GLN A 9 -18.42 -11.93 10.71
CA GLN A 9 -18.24 -12.06 9.27
C GLN A 9 -16.81 -11.68 8.91
N ILE A 10 -16.14 -12.56 8.16
CA ILE A 10 -14.73 -12.40 7.83
C ILE A 10 -14.58 -12.03 6.37
N PHE A 11 -13.89 -10.93 6.14
CA PHE A 11 -13.58 -10.36 4.84
C PHE A 11 -12.09 -10.53 4.60
N GLY A 12 -11.75 -11.66 3.96
CA GLY A 12 -10.40 -11.91 3.46
C GLY A 12 -10.09 -11.00 2.28
N ILE A 13 -9.12 -10.11 2.43
CA ILE A 13 -8.76 -9.10 1.43
C ILE A 13 -7.38 -9.35 0.84
N ARG A 14 -7.16 -8.76 -0.33
CA ARG A 14 -5.81 -8.42 -0.78
C ARG A 14 -5.53 -6.98 -0.40
N HIS A 15 -4.41 -6.73 0.28
CA HIS A 15 -3.95 -5.39 0.59
C HIS A 15 -3.89 -4.55 -0.70
N HIS A 16 -4.39 -3.32 -0.64
CA HIS A 16 -4.30 -2.35 -1.74
C HIS A 16 -5.01 -2.70 -3.07
N GLY A 17 -6.05 -3.56 -3.07
CA GLY A 17 -6.87 -3.82 -4.26
C GLY A 17 -8.10 -2.89 -4.37
N PRO A 18 -8.26 -2.05 -5.42
CA PRO A 18 -9.37 -1.09 -5.53
C PRO A 18 -10.77 -1.72 -5.56
N GLY A 19 -10.91 -2.91 -6.14
CA GLY A 19 -12.14 -3.68 -6.31
C GLY A 19 -12.42 -4.53 -5.08
N SER A 20 -11.38 -5.04 -4.42
CA SER A 20 -11.50 -5.56 -3.05
C SER A 20 -12.04 -4.47 -2.11
N ALA A 21 -11.52 -3.24 -2.21
CA ALA A 21 -11.95 -2.12 -1.40
C ALA A 21 -13.41 -1.70 -1.69
N ARG A 22 -13.83 -1.67 -2.96
CA ARG A 22 -15.24 -1.43 -3.33
C ARG A 22 -16.17 -2.53 -2.82
N SER A 23 -15.81 -3.79 -3.06
CA SER A 23 -16.59 -4.95 -2.59
C SER A 23 -16.72 -4.96 -1.07
N LEU A 24 -15.63 -4.61 -0.36
CA LEU A 24 -15.65 -4.51 1.09
C LEU A 24 -16.57 -3.39 1.57
N ARG A 25 -16.48 -2.19 0.98
CA ARG A 25 -17.41 -1.09 1.32
C ARG A 25 -18.86 -1.51 1.13
N HIS A 26 -19.18 -2.13 -0.01
CA HIS A 26 -20.52 -2.62 -0.28
C HIS A 26 -20.98 -3.66 0.75
N ALA A 27 -20.11 -4.61 1.10
CA ALA A 27 -20.40 -5.62 2.11
C ALA A 27 -20.62 -4.99 3.50
N LEU A 28 -19.83 -3.98 3.89
CA LEU A 28 -20.01 -3.27 5.15
C LEU A 28 -21.32 -2.47 5.19
N GLU A 29 -21.72 -1.86 4.07
CA GLU A 29 -23.00 -1.14 3.93
C GLU A 29 -24.20 -2.09 4.05
N GLN A 30 -24.10 -3.30 3.46
CA GLN A 30 -25.14 -4.33 3.56
C GLN A 30 -25.20 -4.95 4.96
N MET A 31 -24.04 -5.31 5.53
CA MET A 31 -23.92 -5.96 6.83
C MET A 31 -24.32 -5.03 7.98
N GLN A 32 -24.01 -3.72 7.84
CA GLN A 32 -24.16 -2.71 8.88
C GLN A 32 -23.52 -3.16 10.21
N PRO A 33 -22.19 -3.36 10.28
CA PRO A 33 -21.57 -3.87 11.48
C PRO A 33 -21.74 -2.93 12.69
N ASP A 34 -21.79 -3.51 13.89
CA ASP A 34 -21.74 -2.78 15.15
C ASP A 34 -20.34 -2.78 15.80
N ALA A 35 -19.40 -3.54 15.22
CA ALA A 35 -17.96 -3.44 15.48
C ALA A 35 -17.15 -3.83 14.24
N LEU A 36 -16.00 -3.18 14.06
CA LEU A 36 -15.08 -3.44 12.97
C LEU A 36 -13.68 -3.76 13.52
N LEU A 37 -13.20 -4.97 13.25
CA LEU A 37 -11.86 -5.42 13.59
C LEU A 37 -11.04 -5.48 12.30
N VAL A 38 -9.95 -4.71 12.23
CA VAL A 38 -9.11 -4.60 11.03
C VAL A 38 -7.70 -5.09 11.35
N GLU A 39 -7.12 -5.88 10.48
CA GLU A 39 -5.72 -6.26 10.59
C GLU A 39 -4.82 -5.02 10.56
N GLY A 40 -3.92 -4.96 11.53
CA GLY A 40 -3.02 -3.84 11.79
C GLY A 40 -2.63 -3.80 13.27
N PRO A 41 -1.67 -2.95 13.65
CA PRO A 41 -1.07 -2.99 14.97
C PRO A 41 -1.93 -2.25 16.01
N PRO A 42 -2.36 -2.92 17.10
CA PRO A 42 -3.08 -2.28 18.20
C PRO A 42 -2.33 -1.11 18.85
N ASP A 43 -0.99 -1.08 18.74
CA ASP A 43 -0.12 0.02 19.17
C ASP A 43 -0.51 1.39 18.58
N ALA A 44 -1.24 1.39 17.46
CA ALA A 44 -1.67 2.58 16.76
C ALA A 44 -3.10 3.05 17.08
N ALA A 45 -3.78 2.42 18.03
CA ALA A 45 -5.16 2.76 18.37
C ALA A 45 -5.36 4.26 18.67
N ASP A 46 -4.43 4.89 19.37
CA ASP A 46 -4.53 6.29 19.79
C ASP A 46 -4.45 7.30 18.61
N VAL A 47 -3.85 6.90 17.48
CA VAL A 47 -3.72 7.77 16.29
C VAL A 47 -4.77 7.48 15.23
N LEU A 48 -5.59 6.44 15.39
CA LEU A 48 -6.70 6.11 14.48
C LEU A 48 -7.67 7.29 14.23
N PRO A 49 -8.06 8.11 15.24
CA PRO A 49 -9.01 9.20 15.00
C PRO A 49 -8.53 10.24 13.98
N LEU A 50 -7.22 10.36 13.74
CA LEU A 50 -6.66 11.28 12.74
C LEU A 50 -6.99 10.86 11.30
N LEU A 51 -7.39 9.60 11.07
CA LEU A 51 -7.69 9.08 9.74
C LEU A 51 -8.85 9.84 9.07
N THR A 52 -9.81 10.33 9.84
CA THR A 52 -10.97 11.11 9.35
C THR A 52 -10.75 12.62 9.39
N HIS A 53 -9.54 13.08 9.73
CA HIS A 53 -9.22 14.50 9.70
C HIS A 53 -9.29 15.05 8.27
N ALA A 54 -9.77 16.28 8.08
CA ALA A 54 -10.02 16.87 6.76
C ALA A 54 -8.76 16.99 5.88
N ASP A 55 -7.60 17.23 6.51
CA ASP A 55 -6.31 17.33 5.82
C ASP A 55 -5.62 15.99 5.57
N MET A 56 -6.16 14.88 6.10
CA MET A 56 -5.59 13.55 5.92
C MET A 56 -5.84 13.05 4.49
N GLN A 57 -4.78 12.92 3.70
CA GLN A 57 -4.86 12.51 2.30
C GLN A 57 -3.88 11.36 2.01
N PRO A 58 -4.34 10.13 1.76
CA PRO A 58 -3.45 9.04 1.36
C PRO A 58 -2.81 9.32 -0.02
N PRO A 59 -1.61 8.78 -0.32
CA PRO A 59 -0.95 7.70 0.41
C PRO A 59 -0.26 8.16 1.70
N VAL A 60 -0.57 7.49 2.81
CA VAL A 60 0.05 7.72 4.13
C VAL A 60 0.51 6.38 4.68
N ALA A 61 1.43 6.39 5.63
CA ALA A 61 1.81 5.19 6.35
C ALA A 61 1.64 5.40 7.84
N LEU A 62 1.12 4.37 8.50
CA LEU A 62 1.19 4.26 9.94
C LEU A 62 2.58 3.73 10.32
N LEU A 63 3.32 4.54 11.07
CA LEU A 63 4.66 4.25 11.56
C LEU A 63 4.56 3.81 13.02
N VAL A 64 5.04 2.60 13.33
CA VAL A 64 5.23 2.14 14.72
C VAL A 64 6.73 1.96 14.98
N TYR A 65 7.27 2.55 16.05
CA TYR A 65 8.71 2.56 16.31
C TYR A 65 9.04 2.46 17.80
N VAL A 66 10.26 2.03 18.10
CA VAL A 66 10.84 2.07 19.45
C VAL A 66 11.42 3.46 19.71
N PRO A 67 10.91 4.25 20.69
CA PRO A 67 11.32 5.65 20.86
C PRO A 67 12.82 5.86 21.11
N ASP A 68 13.45 4.96 21.86
CA ASP A 68 14.87 5.02 22.18
C ASP A 68 15.77 4.49 21.05
N GLN A 69 15.17 3.78 20.06
CA GLN A 69 15.84 3.23 18.89
C GLN A 69 14.98 3.44 17.64
N PRO A 70 14.80 4.67 17.13
CA PRO A 70 13.83 4.96 16.05
C PRO A 70 14.09 4.24 14.72
N ARG A 71 15.28 3.64 14.54
CA ARG A 71 15.60 2.76 13.41
C ARG A 71 14.88 1.41 13.50
N HIS A 72 14.43 1.01 14.68
CA HIS A 72 13.62 -0.18 14.90
C HIS A 72 12.16 0.24 14.79
N ALA A 73 11.65 0.14 13.57
CA ALA A 73 10.33 0.63 13.21
C ALA A 73 9.70 -0.22 12.13
N VAL A 74 8.39 -0.09 11.98
CA VAL A 74 7.61 -0.72 10.92
C VAL A 74 6.66 0.29 10.30
N PHE A 75 6.50 0.20 8.98
CA PHE A 75 5.56 1.04 8.21
C PHE A 75 4.39 0.21 7.70
N TYR A 76 3.17 0.68 7.96
CA TYR A 76 1.94 0.14 7.39
C TYR A 76 1.39 1.16 6.40
N PRO A 77 1.76 1.04 5.12
CA PRO A 77 1.31 1.98 4.11
C PRO A 77 -0.17 1.78 3.78
N PHE A 78 -0.85 2.87 3.45
CA PHE A 78 -2.23 2.90 3.00
C PHE A 78 -2.36 3.82 1.79
N ALA A 79 -3.16 3.40 0.83
CA ALA A 79 -3.64 4.24 -0.26
C ALA A 79 -5.16 4.44 -0.12
N VAL A 80 -5.75 5.39 -0.85
CA VAL A 80 -7.22 5.54 -0.84
C VAL A 80 -7.91 4.26 -1.29
N PHE A 81 -7.27 3.47 -2.15
CA PHE A 81 -7.81 2.20 -2.65
C PHE A 81 -7.44 0.98 -1.79
N SER A 82 -6.84 1.17 -0.61
CA SER A 82 -6.65 0.09 0.37
C SER A 82 -7.98 -0.33 0.99
N PRO A 83 -8.37 -1.62 0.98
CA PRO A 83 -9.60 -2.07 1.62
C PRO A 83 -9.64 -1.74 3.12
N GLU A 84 -8.53 -1.86 3.82
CA GLU A 84 -8.36 -1.52 5.23
C GLU A 84 -8.55 -0.02 5.47
N TRP A 85 -7.97 0.82 4.62
CA TRP A 85 -8.21 2.27 4.67
C TRP A 85 -9.70 2.58 4.54
N GLN A 86 -10.37 1.93 3.58
CA GLN A 86 -11.81 2.10 3.37
C GLN A 86 -12.64 1.58 4.55
N ALA A 87 -12.25 0.46 5.15
CA ALA A 87 -12.91 -0.11 6.32
C ALA A 87 -12.77 0.81 7.54
N LEU A 88 -11.53 1.21 7.87
CA LEU A 88 -11.24 2.13 8.98
C LEU A 88 -11.99 3.45 8.80
N HIS A 89 -11.94 4.05 7.60
CA HIS A 89 -12.65 5.29 7.28
C HIS A 89 -14.17 5.11 7.43
N TYR A 90 -14.74 4.02 6.90
CA TYR A 90 -16.17 3.71 7.03
C TYR A 90 -16.58 3.63 8.50
N GLY A 91 -15.87 2.82 9.30
CA GLY A 91 -16.21 2.63 10.70
C GLY A 91 -16.15 3.93 11.51
N LEU A 92 -15.06 4.69 11.37
CA LEU A 92 -14.87 5.95 12.09
C LEU A 92 -15.89 7.03 11.69
N THR A 93 -16.24 7.13 10.40
CA THR A 93 -17.25 8.12 9.93
C THR A 93 -18.68 7.77 10.35
N HIS A 94 -18.98 6.49 10.57
CA HIS A 94 -20.30 6.03 11.02
C HIS A 94 -20.40 5.88 12.55
N GLY A 95 -19.34 6.21 13.30
CA GLY A 95 -19.30 6.04 14.75
C GLY A 95 -19.32 4.58 15.20
N ILE A 96 -18.93 3.65 14.33
CA ILE A 96 -18.79 2.23 14.64
C ILE A 96 -17.46 2.05 15.40
N PRO A 97 -17.43 1.32 16.52
CA PRO A 97 -16.19 0.94 17.19
C PRO A 97 -15.23 0.22 16.23
N VAL A 98 -14.08 0.84 15.97
CA VAL A 98 -13.01 0.30 15.11
C VAL A 98 -11.81 -0.08 15.97
N ARG A 99 -11.24 -1.27 15.73
CA ARG A 99 -10.02 -1.73 16.42
C ARG A 99 -9.07 -2.41 15.45
N PHE A 100 -7.79 -2.16 15.66
CA PHE A 100 -6.75 -3.02 15.14
C PHE A 100 -6.73 -4.34 15.92
N MET A 101 -6.46 -5.46 15.24
CA MET A 101 -6.56 -6.79 15.84
C MET A 101 -5.35 -7.71 15.57
N ASP A 102 -4.24 -7.22 15.02
CA ASP A 102 -3.05 -8.05 14.78
C ASP A 102 -2.11 -8.09 16.01
N LEU A 103 -1.10 -8.96 16.00
CA LEU A 103 -0.09 -9.05 17.05
C LEU A 103 0.57 -7.69 17.28
N PRO A 104 0.54 -7.14 18.50
CA PRO A 104 1.14 -5.85 18.79
C PRO A 104 2.65 -5.79 18.50
N GLN A 105 3.09 -4.66 17.96
CA GLN A 105 4.49 -4.38 17.64
C GLN A 105 5.38 -4.27 18.87
N ILE A 106 4.82 -3.99 20.05
CA ILE A 106 5.51 -4.19 21.34
C ILE A 106 6.15 -5.57 21.47
N HIS A 107 5.57 -6.60 20.86
CA HIS A 107 6.14 -7.95 20.85
C HIS A 107 7.11 -8.18 19.69
N GLN A 108 6.71 -7.77 18.49
CA GLN A 108 7.48 -8.03 17.27
C GLN A 108 8.80 -7.26 17.23
N LEU A 109 8.82 -6.00 17.66
CA LEU A 109 10.03 -5.16 17.70
C LEU A 109 10.96 -5.48 18.88
N ALA A 110 10.51 -6.27 19.86
CA ALA A 110 11.32 -6.62 21.02
C ALA A 110 12.37 -7.71 20.74
N GLY A 111 12.19 -8.49 19.67
CA GLY A 111 13.09 -9.58 19.26
C GLY A 111 13.96 -9.28 18.04
N SER A 112 13.84 -8.08 17.45
CA SER A 112 14.51 -7.73 16.20
C SER A 112 15.61 -6.68 16.41
N ASP A 113 16.88 -7.05 16.24
CA ASP A 113 18.03 -6.14 16.18
C ASP A 113 18.21 -5.50 14.78
N SER A 114 17.13 -5.35 14.00
CA SER A 114 17.19 -5.03 12.56
C SER A 114 16.51 -3.71 12.19
N ALA A 115 16.91 -3.21 11.02
CA ALA A 115 16.47 -1.98 10.35
C ALA A 115 14.94 -1.88 10.16
N PRO A 116 14.40 -0.70 9.77
CA PRO A 116 12.95 -0.53 9.66
C PRO A 116 12.35 -1.48 8.62
N LYS A 117 11.24 -2.15 8.95
CA LYS A 117 10.57 -3.15 8.09
C LYS A 117 9.26 -2.60 7.51
N SER A 118 8.76 -3.22 6.45
CA SER A 118 7.37 -3.02 5.99
C SER A 118 6.45 -3.96 6.77
N GLY A 119 5.28 -3.46 7.19
CA GLY A 119 4.29 -4.13 8.03
C GLY A 119 3.18 -4.85 7.25
N SER A 120 3.18 -4.78 5.91
CA SER A 120 2.49 -5.76 5.07
C SER A 120 3.34 -7.03 5.07
N ASP A 121 2.72 -8.21 5.26
CA ASP A 121 3.37 -9.54 5.39
C ASP A 121 4.85 -9.55 5.00
N PRO A 122 5.79 -9.77 5.95
CA PRO A 122 7.18 -9.89 5.59
C PRO A 122 7.31 -11.10 4.66
N LEU A 123 7.61 -10.86 3.38
CA LEU A 123 8.43 -11.81 2.65
C LEU A 123 9.72 -11.92 3.47
N PRO A 124 10.02 -13.08 4.08
CA PRO A 124 11.16 -13.18 4.98
C PRO A 124 12.45 -12.82 4.22
N GLU A 125 13.35 -12.12 4.92
CA GLU A 125 14.75 -12.02 4.53
C GLU A 125 15.27 -13.44 4.25
N ALA A 126 15.66 -13.69 3.00
CA ALA A 126 16.29 -14.91 2.50
C ALA A 126 15.72 -16.22 3.10
N ALA A 127 14.47 -16.56 2.72
CA ALA A 127 14.05 -17.96 2.73
C ALA A 127 15.01 -18.81 1.88
N PRO A 128 15.24 -20.09 2.22
CA PRO A 128 16.10 -20.98 1.44
C PRO A 128 15.68 -20.98 -0.03
N GLU A 129 16.66 -21.11 -0.94
CA GLU A 129 16.46 -21.18 -2.39
C GLU A 129 15.39 -22.24 -2.72
N TYR A 130 14.14 -21.78 -2.87
CA TYR A 130 13.17 -22.51 -3.68
C TYR A 130 13.67 -22.43 -5.12
N PRO A 131 13.50 -23.50 -5.93
CA PRO A 131 13.69 -23.38 -7.37
C PRO A 131 12.91 -22.15 -7.85
N PRO A 132 13.48 -21.31 -8.73
CA PRO A 132 12.89 -20.03 -9.15
C PRO A 132 11.47 -20.14 -9.75
N ASP A 133 11.00 -21.37 -10.02
CA ASP A 133 9.71 -21.68 -10.62
C ASP A 133 8.63 -22.13 -9.61
N LEU A 134 8.93 -22.26 -8.31
CA LEU A 134 7.97 -22.71 -7.28
C LEU A 134 7.55 -21.56 -6.35
N ILE A 135 6.32 -21.08 -6.53
CA ILE A 135 5.69 -20.10 -5.63
C ILE A 135 5.44 -20.76 -4.28
N ASN A 136 5.99 -20.22 -3.19
CA ASN A 136 5.63 -20.64 -1.84
C ASN A 136 4.25 -20.04 -1.48
N PRO A 137 3.18 -20.85 -1.37
CA PRO A 137 1.85 -20.32 -1.15
C PRO A 137 1.65 -19.65 0.21
N ARG A 138 2.57 -19.84 1.17
CA ARG A 138 2.57 -19.11 2.44
C ARG A 138 2.99 -17.65 2.29
N HIS A 139 3.87 -17.37 1.34
CA HIS A 139 4.39 -16.02 1.09
C HIS A 139 3.63 -15.31 -0.02
N ASP A 140 3.12 -16.07 -0.99
CA ASP A 140 2.30 -15.53 -2.07
C ASP A 140 1.13 -16.47 -2.39
N PRO A 141 0.12 -16.52 -1.51
CA PRO A 141 -1.04 -17.39 -1.71
C PRO A 141 -1.82 -17.02 -2.97
N LEU A 142 -1.88 -15.73 -3.31
CA LEU A 142 -2.55 -15.25 -4.51
C LEU A 142 -1.77 -15.65 -5.78
N GLY A 143 -0.44 -15.58 -5.74
CA GLY A 143 0.42 -16.10 -6.81
C GLY A 143 0.24 -17.60 -7.02
N ALA A 144 0.14 -18.38 -5.95
CA ALA A 144 -0.10 -19.82 -6.05
C ALA A 144 -1.46 -20.14 -6.68
N LEU A 145 -2.52 -19.42 -6.29
CA LEU A 145 -3.84 -19.54 -6.91
C LEU A 145 -3.82 -19.10 -8.39
N ALA A 146 -3.10 -18.02 -8.70
CA ALA A 146 -2.91 -17.56 -10.07
C ALA A 146 -2.23 -18.63 -10.94
N GLN A 147 -1.12 -19.21 -10.46
CA GLN A 147 -0.41 -20.28 -11.16
C GLN A 147 -1.29 -21.51 -11.37
N ALA A 148 -2.04 -21.93 -10.35
CA ALA A 148 -2.99 -23.03 -10.45
C ALA A 148 -4.10 -22.75 -11.48
N ALA A 149 -4.51 -21.49 -11.63
CA ALA A 149 -5.47 -21.04 -12.63
C ALA A 149 -4.85 -20.80 -14.03
N GLY A 150 -3.55 -21.08 -14.23
CA GLY A 150 -2.84 -20.89 -15.49
C GLY A 150 -2.38 -19.46 -15.78
N TYR A 151 -2.36 -18.60 -14.76
CA TYR A 151 -1.84 -17.24 -14.85
C TYR A 151 -0.37 -17.21 -14.46
N SER A 152 0.43 -16.47 -15.23
CA SER A 152 1.84 -16.17 -14.91
C SER A 152 2.02 -14.99 -13.96
N ASP A 153 0.93 -14.30 -13.60
CA ASP A 153 0.93 -13.06 -12.86
C ASP A 153 -0.27 -13.01 -11.90
N ARG A 154 0.02 -12.86 -10.61
CA ARG A 154 -0.96 -12.77 -9.52
C ARG A 154 -1.83 -11.53 -9.60
N GLU A 155 -1.23 -10.41 -10.04
CA GLU A 155 -1.90 -9.12 -10.16
C GLU A 155 -2.99 -9.24 -11.21
N ARG A 156 -2.63 -9.81 -12.35
CA ARG A 156 -3.53 -10.10 -13.45
C ARG A 156 -4.65 -11.06 -13.07
N TRP A 157 -4.33 -12.15 -12.37
CA TRP A 157 -5.36 -13.08 -11.89
C TRP A 157 -6.35 -12.37 -10.95
N TRP A 158 -5.85 -11.58 -10.00
CA TRP A 158 -6.68 -10.82 -9.07
C TRP A 158 -7.53 -9.77 -9.80
N GLU A 159 -6.94 -9.05 -10.76
CA GLU A 159 -7.67 -8.09 -11.59
C GLU A 159 -8.87 -8.75 -12.29
N HIS A 160 -8.68 -9.94 -12.87
CA HIS A 160 -9.76 -10.62 -13.59
C HIS A 160 -10.80 -11.25 -12.65
N MET A 161 -10.35 -11.90 -11.58
CA MET A 161 -11.22 -12.69 -10.71
C MET A 161 -11.96 -11.87 -9.65
N VAL A 162 -11.42 -10.69 -9.31
CA VAL A 162 -11.94 -9.85 -8.23
C VAL A 162 -12.26 -8.45 -8.74
N GLU A 163 -11.33 -7.78 -9.42
CA GLU A 163 -11.48 -6.36 -9.76
C GLU A 163 -12.49 -6.08 -10.88
N GLN A 164 -12.60 -6.99 -11.85
CA GLN A 164 -13.50 -6.89 -13.00
C GLN A 164 -14.89 -7.53 -12.76
N ARG A 165 -15.15 -8.09 -11.57
CA ARG A 165 -16.47 -8.61 -11.22
C ARG A 165 -17.48 -7.49 -11.04
N GLN A 166 -18.60 -7.58 -11.75
CA GLN A 166 -19.73 -6.65 -11.59
C GLN A 166 -20.65 -7.02 -10.42
N ASP A 167 -20.65 -8.30 -10.01
CA ASP A 167 -21.38 -8.79 -8.85
C ASP A 167 -20.39 -9.28 -7.79
N SER A 168 -20.41 -8.63 -6.62
CA SER A 168 -19.55 -8.95 -5.47
C SER A 168 -20.20 -9.95 -4.50
N THR A 169 -21.41 -10.42 -4.80
CA THR A 169 -22.12 -11.39 -3.97
C THR A 169 -21.25 -12.65 -3.83
N ASP A 170 -21.04 -13.09 -2.58
CA ASP A 170 -20.22 -14.25 -2.20
C ASP A 170 -18.70 -14.16 -2.50
N LEU A 171 -18.16 -13.01 -2.94
CA LEU A 171 -16.72 -12.86 -3.22
C LEU A 171 -15.84 -13.30 -2.04
N PHE A 172 -16.14 -12.83 -0.83
CA PHE A 172 -15.35 -13.13 0.36
C PHE A 172 -15.50 -14.58 0.82
N ALA A 173 -16.67 -15.19 0.58
CA ALA A 173 -16.88 -16.61 0.83
C ALA A 173 -16.03 -17.47 -0.11
N ALA A 174 -15.97 -17.11 -1.40
CA ALA A 174 -15.13 -17.79 -2.38
C ALA A 174 -13.62 -17.63 -2.07
N ILE A 175 -13.19 -16.44 -1.63
CA ILE A 175 -11.81 -16.23 -1.18
C ILE A 175 -11.50 -17.09 0.05
N LEU A 176 -12.40 -17.12 1.03
CA LEU A 176 -12.24 -17.95 2.23
C LEU A 176 -12.12 -19.44 1.87
N GLU A 177 -12.97 -19.94 0.97
CA GLU A 177 -12.92 -21.33 0.48
C GLU A 177 -11.59 -21.63 -0.21
N ALA A 178 -11.16 -20.77 -1.14
CA ALA A 178 -9.89 -20.93 -1.85
C ALA A 178 -8.69 -20.95 -0.90
N MET A 179 -8.65 -20.04 0.08
CA MET A 179 -7.58 -19.98 1.08
C MET A 179 -7.61 -21.18 2.04
N THR A 180 -8.80 -21.67 2.38
CA THR A 180 -8.95 -22.89 3.19
C THR A 180 -8.40 -24.10 2.46
N ALA A 181 -8.73 -24.27 1.18
CA ALA A 181 -8.21 -25.35 0.35
C ALA A 181 -6.69 -25.25 0.21
N LEU A 182 -6.15 -24.05 -0.06
CA LEU A 182 -4.71 -23.83 -0.20
C LEU A 182 -3.94 -24.16 1.08
N ARG A 183 -4.46 -23.78 2.26
CA ARG A 183 -3.85 -24.10 3.55
C ARG A 183 -3.86 -25.59 3.86
N ALA A 184 -4.89 -26.32 3.42
CA ALA A 184 -5.00 -27.76 3.66
C ALA A 184 -3.94 -28.59 2.90
N GLU A 185 -3.47 -28.09 1.75
CA GLU A 185 -2.42 -28.72 0.94
C GLU A 185 -1.00 -28.43 1.44
N LEU A 186 -0.83 -27.48 2.37
CA LEU A 186 0.47 -27.11 2.91
C LEU A 186 0.79 -27.87 4.20
N PRO A 187 2.05 -28.29 4.41
CA PRO A 187 2.46 -28.83 5.69
C PRO A 187 2.26 -27.77 6.80
N PRO A 188 2.08 -28.19 8.07
CA PRO A 188 2.02 -27.26 9.20
C PRO A 188 3.17 -26.26 9.15
N ALA A 189 2.88 -24.99 9.46
CA ALA A 189 3.90 -23.94 9.44
C ALA A 189 4.92 -24.22 10.55
N ASP A 190 6.21 -24.07 10.24
CA ASP A 190 7.26 -23.92 11.26
C ASP A 190 7.38 -22.44 11.73
N ASP A 191 6.45 -21.58 11.30
CA ASP A 191 6.46 -20.16 11.63
C ASP A 191 5.62 -19.85 12.88
N ALA A 192 6.31 -19.68 14.00
CA ALA A 192 5.69 -19.29 15.26
C ALA A 192 5.05 -17.88 15.23
N LEU A 193 5.50 -16.98 14.33
CA LEU A 193 4.97 -15.63 14.24
C LEU A 193 3.55 -15.62 13.64
N GLU A 194 3.33 -16.38 12.56
CA GLU A 194 1.99 -16.55 11.96
C GLU A 194 0.99 -17.05 13.00
N GLU A 195 1.36 -18.09 13.76
CA GLU A 195 0.50 -18.64 14.81
C GLU A 195 0.19 -17.61 15.91
N GLN A 196 1.19 -16.81 16.32
CA GLN A 196 1.01 -15.74 17.30
C GLN A 196 0.09 -14.62 16.78
N ARG A 197 0.24 -14.21 15.52
CA ARG A 197 -0.65 -13.22 14.87
C ARG A 197 -2.09 -13.70 14.88
N GLU A 198 -2.33 -14.91 14.39
CA GLU A 198 -3.67 -15.49 14.33
C GLU A 198 -4.26 -15.71 15.74
N ALA A 199 -3.45 -16.13 16.71
CA ALA A 199 -3.89 -16.28 18.10
C ALA A 199 -4.35 -14.94 18.70
N TYR A 200 -3.63 -13.85 18.42
CA TYR A 200 -4.01 -12.52 18.88
C TYR A 200 -5.29 -12.01 18.20
N MET A 201 -5.41 -12.16 16.88
CA MET A 201 -6.62 -11.82 16.13
C MET A 201 -7.85 -12.56 16.69
N ARG A 202 -7.72 -13.87 16.97
CA ARG A 202 -8.80 -14.64 17.60
C ARG A 202 -9.13 -14.16 19.02
N GLN A 203 -8.15 -13.71 19.81
CA GLN A 203 -8.42 -13.10 21.12
C GLN A 203 -9.20 -11.79 20.98
N ALA A 204 -8.86 -10.94 20.00
CA ALA A 204 -9.58 -9.69 19.73
C ALA A 204 -11.04 -9.95 19.30
N ILE A 205 -11.27 -10.96 18.45
CA ILE A 205 -12.62 -11.40 18.08
C ILE A 205 -13.42 -11.86 19.31
N ARG A 206 -12.83 -12.69 20.18
CA ARG A 206 -13.49 -13.13 21.42
C ARG A 206 -13.79 -11.97 22.37
N ALA A 207 -12.90 -10.98 22.47
CA ALA A 207 -13.12 -9.79 23.28
C ALA A 207 -14.34 -8.99 22.76
N ALA A 208 -14.43 -8.76 21.46
CA ALA A 208 -15.59 -8.08 20.86
C ALA A 208 -16.90 -8.85 21.10
N LEU A 209 -16.89 -10.18 20.96
CA LEU A 209 -18.06 -11.02 21.28
C LEU A 209 -18.46 -10.92 22.76
N HIS A 210 -17.48 -10.93 23.68
CA HIS A 210 -17.72 -10.81 25.12
C HIS A 210 -18.27 -9.43 25.51
N GLU A 211 -17.87 -8.37 24.80
CA GLU A 211 -18.40 -7.01 24.99
C GLU A 211 -19.84 -6.84 24.48
N GLY A 212 -20.39 -7.85 23.80
CA GLY A 212 -21.79 -7.89 23.38
C GLY A 212 -22.06 -7.38 21.97
N PHE A 213 -21.03 -7.17 21.15
CA PHE A 213 -21.21 -6.86 19.73
C PHE A 213 -21.85 -8.04 18.99
N ALA A 214 -22.85 -7.76 18.17
CA ALA A 214 -23.64 -8.79 17.48
C ALA A 214 -23.27 -8.92 16.00
N ARG A 215 -22.85 -7.83 15.35
CA ARG A 215 -22.50 -7.76 13.93
C ARG A 215 -21.05 -7.32 13.79
N ILE A 216 -20.13 -8.25 14.02
CA ILE A 216 -18.70 -7.99 13.98
C ILE A 216 -18.16 -8.24 12.59
N ALA A 217 -17.66 -7.20 11.92
CA ALA A 217 -16.92 -7.31 10.68
C ALA A 217 -15.42 -7.49 10.98
N VAL A 218 -14.80 -8.52 10.42
CA VAL A 218 -13.38 -8.85 10.57
C VAL A 218 -12.73 -8.68 9.21
N VAL A 219 -11.80 -7.73 9.07
CA VAL A 219 -11.08 -7.44 7.82
C VAL A 219 -9.62 -7.83 8.00
N CYS A 220 -9.15 -8.81 7.25
CA CYS A 220 -7.78 -9.31 7.33
C CYS A 220 -7.27 -9.74 5.95
N GLY A 221 -5.95 -9.85 5.80
CA GLY A 221 -5.32 -10.54 4.69
C GLY A 221 -5.99 -11.89 4.46
N ALA A 222 -6.25 -12.21 3.19
CA ALA A 222 -6.99 -13.41 2.80
C ALA A 222 -6.38 -14.69 3.38
N TRP A 223 -5.06 -14.72 3.55
CA TRP A 223 -4.33 -15.85 4.14
C TRP A 223 -4.79 -16.19 5.58
N HIS A 224 -5.05 -15.18 6.42
CA HIS A 224 -5.45 -15.37 7.81
C HIS A 224 -6.92 -15.75 7.97
N ALA A 225 -7.76 -15.45 6.98
CA ALA A 225 -9.21 -15.61 7.07
C ALA A 225 -9.67 -17.02 7.51
N PRO A 226 -9.12 -18.15 7.01
CA PRO A 226 -9.48 -19.49 7.47
C PRO A 226 -9.23 -19.72 8.96
N ALA A 227 -8.13 -19.17 9.49
CA ALA A 227 -7.75 -19.33 10.89
C ALA A 227 -8.62 -18.52 11.86
N LEU A 228 -9.36 -17.54 11.34
CA LEU A 228 -10.30 -16.70 12.10
C LEU A 228 -11.74 -17.22 12.01
N ALA A 229 -12.06 -18.01 10.98
CA ALA A 229 -13.39 -18.57 10.75
C ALA A 229 -13.81 -19.60 11.80
N THR A 230 -12.84 -20.29 12.41
CA THR A 230 -13.06 -21.21 13.51
C THR A 230 -12.26 -20.78 14.72
N LEU A 231 -12.93 -20.61 15.87
CA LEU A 231 -12.28 -20.23 17.12
C LEU A 231 -11.98 -21.46 17.99
N PRO A 232 -10.71 -21.92 18.08
CA PRO A 232 -10.31 -22.96 19.04
C PRO A 232 -10.56 -22.53 20.50
N PRO A 233 -10.38 -23.43 21.49
CA PRO A 233 -10.44 -23.06 22.90
C PRO A 233 -9.47 -21.93 23.23
N ALA A 234 -9.93 -20.91 23.96
CA ALA A 234 -9.14 -19.71 24.29
C ALA A 234 -7.82 -20.01 25.03
N GLN A 235 -7.73 -21.15 25.71
CA GLN A 235 -6.50 -21.59 26.39
C GLN A 235 -5.35 -21.86 25.41
N GLN A 236 -5.63 -22.28 24.18
CA GLN A 236 -4.61 -22.51 23.16
C GLN A 236 -3.95 -21.18 22.77
N ASP A 237 -4.75 -20.19 22.34
CA ASP A 237 -4.24 -18.86 21.99
C ASP A 237 -3.52 -18.19 23.18
N THR A 238 -4.02 -18.39 24.40
CA THR A 238 -3.35 -17.89 25.63
C THR A 238 -1.98 -18.52 25.83
N ALA A 239 -1.81 -19.81 25.50
CA ALA A 239 -0.53 -20.49 25.58
C ALA A 239 0.44 -19.99 24.52
N THR A 240 -0.01 -19.83 23.27
CA THR A 240 0.79 -19.32 22.14
C THR A 240 1.34 -17.92 22.42
N LEU A 241 0.56 -17.05 23.07
CA LEU A 241 0.95 -15.67 23.36
C LEU A 241 1.69 -15.47 24.69
N LYS A 242 1.89 -16.54 25.46
CA LYS A 242 2.46 -16.45 26.80
C LYS A 242 3.96 -16.19 26.75
N GLY A 243 4.42 -15.17 27.48
CA GLY A 243 5.85 -14.93 27.69
C GLY A 243 6.56 -14.25 26.52
N LEU A 244 5.82 -13.70 25.55
CA LEU A 244 6.41 -12.92 24.46
C LEU A 244 7.21 -11.73 25.00
N PRO A 245 8.39 -11.44 24.42
CA PRO A 245 9.20 -10.28 24.81
C PRO A 245 8.43 -8.98 24.57
N LYS A 246 8.84 -7.90 25.24
CA LYS A 246 8.17 -6.60 25.17
C LYS A 246 9.17 -5.46 25.07
N THR A 247 8.88 -4.50 24.19
CA THR A 247 9.58 -3.22 24.09
C THR A 247 8.58 -2.07 23.98
N LYS A 248 8.91 -0.89 24.49
CA LYS A 248 8.00 0.26 24.40
C LYS A 248 7.93 0.75 22.95
N THR A 249 6.72 0.88 22.43
CA THR A 249 6.42 1.39 21.09
C THR A 249 5.69 2.73 21.15
N GLN A 250 5.80 3.50 20.08
CA GLN A 250 4.96 4.65 19.77
C GLN A 250 4.50 4.55 18.32
N ALA A 251 3.32 5.10 18.04
CA ALA A 251 2.73 5.09 16.71
C ALA A 251 2.41 6.51 16.22
N THR A 252 2.53 6.73 14.91
CA THR A 252 2.07 7.95 14.26
C THR A 252 1.79 7.78 12.76
N TRP A 253 1.17 8.77 12.13
CA TRP A 253 1.01 8.86 10.68
C TRP A 253 2.16 9.64 10.06
N VAL A 254 2.65 9.16 8.92
CA VAL A 254 3.61 9.88 8.08
C VAL A 254 3.11 9.95 6.64
N PRO A 255 3.41 11.05 5.91
CA PRO A 255 3.19 11.10 4.47
C PRO A 255 3.92 9.94 3.78
N TRP A 256 3.27 9.36 2.78
CA TRP A 256 3.84 8.33 1.94
C TRP A 256 3.78 8.74 0.47
N THR A 257 4.35 7.93 -0.40
CA THR A 257 4.35 8.17 -1.84
C THR A 257 4.06 6.89 -2.60
N TYR A 258 3.54 7.01 -3.83
CA TYR A 258 3.34 5.86 -4.70
C TYR A 258 4.65 5.15 -5.07
N SER A 259 5.75 5.88 -5.23
CA SER A 259 7.07 5.28 -5.44
C SER A 259 7.49 4.41 -4.25
N ARG A 260 7.21 4.84 -3.00
CA ARG A 260 7.45 4.00 -1.82
C ARG A 260 6.46 2.84 -1.67
N LEU A 261 5.24 2.94 -2.22
CA LEU A 261 4.33 1.78 -2.30
C LEU A 261 4.88 0.69 -3.25
N SER A 262 5.51 1.10 -4.36
CA SER A 262 5.92 0.25 -5.49
C SER A 262 7.25 -0.50 -5.36
N TYR A 263 7.70 -0.78 -4.14
CA TYR A 263 8.89 -1.62 -3.86
C TYR A 263 10.27 -1.14 -4.31
N THR A 264 10.41 -0.06 -5.09
CA THR A 264 11.71 0.36 -5.63
C THR A 264 12.73 0.84 -4.59
N THR A 265 12.37 0.94 -3.30
CA THR A 265 13.24 1.49 -2.23
C THR A 265 13.38 0.63 -0.97
N GLY A 266 12.98 -0.64 -0.98
CA GLY A 266 13.13 -1.55 0.17
C GLY A 266 12.07 -1.42 1.28
N TYR A 267 11.13 -0.49 1.15
CA TYR A 267 10.02 -0.24 2.10
C TYR A 267 8.63 -0.45 1.44
N GLY A 268 8.56 -1.31 0.42
CA GLY A 268 7.36 -1.48 -0.42
C GLY A 268 6.18 -2.15 0.27
N ALA A 269 5.00 -1.91 -0.31
CA ALA A 269 3.69 -2.30 0.22
C ALA A 269 3.05 -3.50 -0.49
N GLY A 270 3.66 -4.04 -1.55
CA GLY A 270 3.02 -5.08 -2.36
C GLY A 270 2.76 -4.70 -3.82
N ILE A 271 2.70 -3.40 -4.13
CA ILE A 271 1.92 -2.90 -5.27
C ILE A 271 2.83 -2.44 -6.41
N GLU A 272 2.91 -3.16 -7.50
CA GLU A 272 3.76 -2.74 -8.62
C GLU A 272 3.25 -1.47 -9.32
N SER A 273 1.93 -1.28 -9.39
CA SER A 273 1.28 -0.25 -10.22
C SER A 273 0.27 0.65 -9.47
N PRO A 274 0.69 1.36 -8.40
CA PRO A 274 -0.22 2.17 -7.59
C PRO A 274 -0.96 3.28 -8.36
N GLY A 275 -0.34 3.87 -9.38
CA GLY A 275 -0.98 4.87 -10.24
C GLY A 275 -2.06 4.29 -11.16
N TRP A 276 -1.89 3.04 -11.62
CA TRP A 276 -2.95 2.28 -12.30
C TRP A 276 -4.11 1.97 -11.34
N TYR A 277 -3.80 1.57 -10.11
CA TYR A 277 -4.83 1.24 -9.11
C TYR A 277 -5.61 2.47 -8.66
N GLN A 278 -4.96 3.61 -8.53
CA GLN A 278 -5.63 4.89 -8.34
C GLN A 278 -6.57 5.21 -9.50
N HIS A 279 -6.18 4.89 -10.74
CA HIS A 279 -7.02 5.11 -11.92
C HIS A 279 -8.26 4.22 -11.90
N LEU A 280 -8.11 2.93 -11.58
CA LEU A 280 -9.22 1.98 -11.38
C LEU A 280 -10.13 2.37 -10.21
N TRP A 281 -9.57 2.97 -9.16
CA TRP A 281 -10.35 3.45 -8.03
C TRP A 281 -11.19 4.68 -8.40
N SER A 282 -10.56 5.64 -9.09
CA SER A 282 -11.17 6.94 -9.40
C SER A 282 -12.17 6.88 -10.55
N HIS A 283 -12.10 5.84 -11.39
CA HIS A 283 -12.94 5.71 -12.58
C HIS A 283 -13.50 4.30 -12.71
N GLN A 284 -14.82 4.18 -12.82
CA GLN A 284 -15.50 2.90 -13.04
C GLN A 284 -15.99 2.75 -14.49
N GLU A 285 -16.28 3.88 -15.15
CA GLU A 285 -16.73 3.90 -16.54
C GLU A 285 -15.62 4.33 -17.48
N GLN A 286 -15.56 3.68 -18.65
CA GLN A 286 -14.63 4.00 -19.73
C GLN A 286 -13.16 4.01 -19.28
N VAL A 287 -12.81 3.12 -18.34
CA VAL A 287 -11.48 3.02 -17.71
C VAL A 287 -10.36 3.05 -18.76
N VAL A 288 -10.49 2.21 -19.79
CA VAL A 288 -9.51 2.04 -20.88
C VAL A 288 -9.35 3.32 -21.69
N ILE A 289 -10.46 3.93 -22.11
CA ILE A 289 -10.47 5.17 -22.90
C ILE A 289 -9.84 6.32 -22.10
N ARG A 290 -10.18 6.44 -20.81
CA ARG A 290 -9.63 7.48 -19.92
C ARG A 290 -8.12 7.28 -19.72
N TRP A 291 -7.67 6.04 -19.57
CA TRP A 291 -6.25 5.70 -19.45
C TRP A 291 -5.48 6.10 -20.71
N MET A 292 -5.94 5.65 -21.89
CA MET A 292 -5.31 5.97 -23.19
C MET A 292 -5.33 7.48 -23.49
N THR A 293 -6.34 8.20 -23.00
CA THR A 293 -6.39 9.66 -23.10
C THR A 293 -5.36 10.34 -22.19
N ARG A 294 -5.13 9.83 -20.97
CA ARG A 294 -4.05 10.33 -20.09
C ARG A 294 -2.67 10.06 -20.70
N VAL A 295 -2.44 8.87 -21.25
CA VAL A 295 -1.19 8.54 -21.95
C VAL A 295 -0.92 9.52 -23.08
N ALA A 296 -1.92 9.78 -23.92
CA ALA A 296 -1.77 10.74 -25.01
C ALA A 296 -1.49 12.17 -24.53
N ARG A 297 -2.04 12.58 -23.37
CA ARG A 297 -1.74 13.88 -22.76
C ARG A 297 -0.31 13.94 -22.25
N LEU A 298 0.12 12.95 -21.48
CA LEU A 298 1.48 12.85 -20.96
C LEU A 298 2.52 12.93 -22.08
N LEU A 299 2.33 12.13 -23.14
CA LEU A 299 3.24 12.13 -24.28
C LEU A 299 3.32 13.51 -24.95
N ARG A 300 2.18 14.19 -25.16
CA ARG A 300 2.18 15.56 -25.72
C ARG A 300 2.84 16.59 -24.80
N GLU A 301 2.67 16.47 -23.49
CA GLU A 301 3.32 17.35 -22.51
C GLU A 301 4.84 17.23 -22.56
N GLU A 302 5.35 16.02 -22.84
CA GLU A 302 6.77 15.74 -23.05
C GLU A 302 7.23 15.94 -24.51
N GLY A 303 6.40 16.56 -25.35
CA GLY A 303 6.74 16.91 -26.73
C GLY A 303 6.71 15.74 -27.72
N LEU A 304 6.09 14.61 -27.36
CA LEU A 304 5.91 13.44 -28.22
C LEU A 304 4.55 13.48 -28.93
N ASP A 305 4.53 13.04 -30.19
CA ASP A 305 3.31 13.01 -31.00
C ASP A 305 2.35 11.94 -30.50
N ALA A 306 1.18 12.39 -30.02
CA ALA A 306 0.09 11.51 -29.60
C ALA A 306 -1.26 12.15 -29.93
N SER A 307 -1.88 11.72 -31.03
CA SER A 307 -3.17 12.23 -31.50
C SER A 307 -4.36 11.40 -31.00
N SER A 308 -5.58 11.92 -31.15
CA SER A 308 -6.81 11.15 -30.84
C SER A 308 -6.95 9.86 -31.65
N ALA A 309 -6.37 9.82 -32.87
CA ALA A 309 -6.35 8.60 -33.67
C ALA A 309 -5.52 7.50 -32.99
N HIS A 310 -4.40 7.86 -32.36
CA HIS A 310 -3.60 6.91 -31.56
C HIS A 310 -4.41 6.40 -30.36
N SER A 311 -5.12 7.28 -29.64
CA SER A 311 -5.98 6.84 -28.53
C SER A 311 -7.05 5.85 -28.98
N ILE A 312 -7.75 6.12 -30.08
CA ILE A 312 -8.80 5.22 -30.61
C ILE A 312 -8.20 3.87 -31.01
N GLU A 313 -7.08 3.87 -31.71
CA GLU A 313 -6.44 2.62 -32.18
C GLU A 313 -5.84 1.82 -31.02
N ALA A 314 -5.24 2.49 -30.03
CA ALA A 314 -4.71 1.82 -28.85
C ALA A 314 -5.82 1.16 -28.01
N VAL A 315 -6.99 1.79 -27.90
CA VAL A 315 -8.17 1.18 -27.24
C VAL A 315 -8.59 -0.08 -28.00
N ARG A 316 -8.77 0.00 -29.33
CA ARG A 316 -9.17 -1.15 -30.17
C ARG A 316 -8.16 -2.29 -30.09
N LEU A 317 -6.86 -1.97 -30.12
CA LEU A 317 -5.81 -2.97 -30.02
C LEU A 317 -5.82 -3.65 -28.65
N ALA A 318 -5.94 -2.89 -27.56
CA ALA A 318 -6.02 -3.45 -26.21
C ALA A 318 -7.24 -4.38 -26.05
N GLU A 319 -8.42 -3.97 -26.54
CA GLU A 319 -9.62 -4.80 -26.52
C GLU A 319 -9.46 -6.08 -27.37
N THR A 320 -8.79 -5.97 -28.53
CA THR A 320 -8.50 -7.14 -29.37
C THR A 320 -7.53 -8.09 -28.68
N LEU A 321 -6.48 -7.58 -28.04
CA LEU A 321 -5.53 -8.38 -27.26
C LEU A 321 -6.23 -9.09 -26.10
N ALA A 322 -7.12 -8.39 -25.38
CA ALA A 322 -7.93 -8.98 -24.32
C ALA A 322 -8.79 -10.12 -24.85
N ALA A 323 -9.53 -9.91 -25.95
CA ALA A 323 -10.38 -10.91 -26.57
C ALA A 323 -9.58 -12.15 -27.05
N LEU A 324 -8.42 -11.95 -27.68
CA LEU A 324 -7.53 -13.04 -28.11
C LEU A 324 -7.01 -13.88 -26.93
N ARG A 325 -6.92 -13.27 -25.75
CA ARG A 325 -6.46 -13.90 -24.51
C ARG A 325 -7.61 -14.45 -23.66
N GLY A 326 -8.85 -14.34 -24.13
CA GLY A 326 -10.05 -14.82 -23.44
C GLY A 326 -10.51 -13.93 -22.28
N HIS A 327 -10.08 -12.67 -22.25
CA HIS A 327 -10.40 -11.75 -21.16
C HIS A 327 -11.60 -10.87 -21.51
N PRO A 328 -12.50 -10.59 -20.53
CA PRO A 328 -13.66 -9.75 -20.76
C PRO A 328 -13.30 -8.27 -20.95
N LEU A 329 -12.21 -7.80 -20.33
CA LEU A 329 -11.71 -6.43 -20.40
C LEU A 329 -10.18 -6.42 -20.42
N PRO A 330 -9.53 -5.44 -21.08
CA PRO A 330 -8.07 -5.31 -21.08
C PRO A 330 -7.55 -4.86 -19.71
N GLY A 331 -6.52 -5.56 -19.22
CA GLY A 331 -5.74 -5.18 -18.04
C GLY A 331 -4.53 -4.33 -18.39
N LEU A 332 -3.72 -3.98 -17.39
CA LEU A 332 -2.50 -3.18 -17.59
C LEU A 332 -1.53 -3.77 -18.64
N PRO A 333 -1.33 -5.11 -18.77
CA PRO A 333 -0.48 -5.68 -19.80
C PRO A 333 -0.97 -5.40 -21.23
N GLU A 334 -2.25 -5.64 -21.52
CA GLU A 334 -2.83 -5.37 -22.84
C GLU A 334 -2.78 -3.88 -23.18
N LEU A 335 -3.01 -3.01 -22.19
CA LEU A 335 -2.88 -1.57 -22.36
C LEU A 335 -1.42 -1.18 -22.66
N THR A 336 -0.45 -1.74 -21.95
CA THR A 336 0.97 -1.44 -22.12
C THR A 336 1.48 -1.87 -23.49
N GLU A 337 1.10 -3.07 -23.96
CA GLU A 337 1.43 -3.55 -25.30
C GLU A 337 0.79 -2.69 -26.40
N ALA A 338 -0.47 -2.30 -26.21
CA ALA A 338 -1.15 -1.41 -27.14
C ALA A 338 -0.50 -0.02 -27.17
N ILE A 339 -0.10 0.51 -26.01
CA ILE A 339 0.63 1.77 -25.90
C ILE A 339 1.97 1.68 -26.63
N GLN A 340 2.74 0.62 -26.38
CA GLN A 340 4.03 0.42 -27.04
C GLN A 340 3.87 0.41 -28.56
N THR A 341 2.88 -0.33 -29.05
CA THR A 341 2.65 -0.53 -30.47
C THR A 341 2.18 0.76 -31.15
N VAL A 342 1.17 1.42 -30.58
CA VAL A 342 0.48 2.53 -31.22
C VAL A 342 1.12 3.88 -30.89
N PHE A 343 1.32 4.19 -29.60
CA PHE A 343 1.87 5.48 -29.19
C PHE A 343 3.39 5.55 -29.31
N CYS A 344 4.09 4.45 -29.01
CA CYS A 344 5.55 4.44 -28.96
C CYS A 344 6.18 3.88 -30.25
N PHE A 345 5.40 3.58 -31.29
CA PHE A 345 5.85 3.01 -32.56
C PHE A 345 6.74 1.76 -32.39
N GLY A 346 6.37 0.89 -31.44
CA GLY A 346 7.09 -0.33 -31.08
C GLY A 346 8.28 -0.13 -30.12
N SER A 347 8.66 1.11 -29.81
CA SER A 347 9.80 1.41 -28.93
C SER A 347 9.45 1.28 -27.45
N PRO A 348 10.26 0.57 -26.63
CA PRO A 348 10.05 0.49 -25.19
C PRO A 348 10.56 1.74 -24.45
N LEU A 349 11.30 2.64 -25.09
CA LEU A 349 11.92 3.79 -24.40
C LEU A 349 10.88 4.77 -23.82
N PRO A 350 9.85 5.21 -24.58
CA PRO A 350 8.82 6.11 -24.03
C PRO A 350 7.93 5.44 -22.98
N LEU A 351 7.90 4.10 -22.91
CA LEU A 351 7.18 3.40 -21.85
C LEU A 351 7.79 3.66 -20.47
N ARG A 352 9.09 3.95 -20.36
CA ARG A 352 9.71 4.25 -19.05
C ARG A 352 9.09 5.49 -18.42
N LEU A 353 8.87 6.53 -19.22
CA LEU A 353 8.17 7.75 -18.80
C LEU A 353 6.75 7.44 -18.32
N ILE A 354 6.00 6.64 -19.08
CA ILE A 354 4.63 6.24 -18.73
C ILE A 354 4.64 5.38 -17.46
N HIS A 355 5.61 4.49 -17.32
CA HIS A 355 5.77 3.65 -16.16
C HIS A 355 6.01 4.49 -14.90
N GLU A 356 6.99 5.39 -14.95
CA GLU A 356 7.36 6.25 -13.83
C GLU A 356 6.25 7.23 -13.45
N GLN A 357 5.65 7.93 -14.41
CA GLN A 357 4.69 9.01 -14.14
C GLN A 357 3.22 8.57 -14.06
N MET A 358 2.85 7.40 -14.61
CA MET A 358 1.46 6.94 -14.61
C MET A 358 1.26 5.58 -13.94
N ILE A 359 2.09 4.58 -14.24
CA ILE A 359 1.90 3.23 -13.68
C ILE A 359 2.27 3.22 -12.19
N VAL A 360 3.45 3.72 -11.85
CA VAL A 360 3.85 4.02 -10.48
C VAL A 360 3.20 5.33 -10.06
N GLY A 361 3.48 6.41 -10.78
CA GLY A 361 3.00 7.74 -10.44
C GLY A 361 3.75 8.37 -9.27
N ASP A 362 3.47 9.65 -9.05
CA ASP A 362 4.24 10.54 -8.19
C ASP A 362 3.39 11.20 -7.10
N ILE A 363 2.27 10.58 -6.74
CA ILE A 363 1.38 11.10 -5.69
C ILE A 363 2.07 10.98 -4.33
N MET A 364 2.07 12.09 -3.59
CA MET A 364 2.48 12.18 -2.19
C MET A 364 1.26 12.49 -1.32
N GLY A 365 1.10 11.76 -0.23
CA GLY A 365 0.03 12.03 0.72
C GLY A 365 0.33 13.18 1.67
N VAL A 366 -0.67 13.51 2.47
CA VAL A 366 -0.65 14.61 3.44
C VAL A 366 -1.17 14.09 4.77
N VAL A 367 -0.48 14.45 5.86
CA VAL A 367 -0.96 14.24 7.23
C VAL A 367 -1.28 15.58 7.89
N PRO A 368 -2.26 15.63 8.80
CA PRO A 368 -2.59 16.84 9.56
C PRO A 368 -1.40 17.43 10.31
N SER A 369 -1.42 18.75 10.54
CA SER A 369 -0.31 19.45 11.21
C SER A 369 -0.16 19.09 12.69
N GLU A 370 -1.24 18.64 13.32
CA GLU A 370 -1.33 18.18 14.70
C GLU A 370 -0.94 16.71 14.87
N THR A 371 -0.67 15.99 13.77
CA THR A 371 -0.19 14.61 13.84
C THR A 371 1.07 14.53 14.71
N PRO A 372 1.13 13.60 15.68
CA PRO A 372 2.32 13.44 16.52
C PRO A 372 3.56 13.17 15.66
N MET A 373 4.59 14.03 15.67
CA MET A 373 5.76 13.81 14.82
C MET A 373 6.96 13.33 15.61
N VAL A 374 7.78 12.49 14.99
CA VAL A 374 9.12 12.21 15.49
C VAL A 374 9.92 13.51 15.56
N PRO A 375 10.76 13.73 16.60
CA PRO A 375 11.45 15.00 16.80
C PRO A 375 12.26 15.50 15.59
N LEU A 376 12.87 14.58 14.85
CA LEU A 376 13.66 14.87 13.65
C LEU A 376 12.80 15.40 12.50
N GLN A 377 11.63 14.80 12.26
CA GLN A 377 10.69 15.27 11.24
C GLN A 377 10.19 16.67 11.57
N ARG A 378 9.81 16.91 12.83
CA ARG A 378 9.37 18.24 13.28
C ARG A 378 10.45 19.31 13.12
N ASP A 379 11.72 18.95 13.34
CA ASP A 379 12.83 19.88 13.10
C ASP A 379 13.01 20.17 11.60
N LEU A 380 12.98 19.13 10.76
CA LEU A 380 13.09 19.27 9.31
C LEU A 380 11.97 20.14 8.72
N GLU A 381 10.71 19.91 9.10
CA GLU A 381 9.57 20.73 8.63
C GLU A 381 9.69 22.19 9.05
N ARG A 382 10.23 22.46 10.25
CA ARG A 382 10.48 23.81 10.72
C ARG A 382 11.55 24.50 9.87
N GLN A 383 12.65 23.80 9.59
CA GLN A 383 13.72 24.32 8.72
C GLN A 383 13.20 24.55 7.30
N GLN A 384 12.41 23.61 6.77
CA GLN A 384 11.77 23.70 5.46
C GLN A 384 10.88 24.95 5.34
N LYS A 385 9.96 25.16 6.29
CA LYS A 385 9.06 26.32 6.31
C LYS A 385 9.84 27.63 6.42
N ARG A 386 10.86 27.67 7.28
CA ARG A 386 11.76 28.83 7.44
C ARG A 386 12.49 29.18 6.15
N LEU A 387 12.98 28.18 5.42
CA LEU A 387 13.76 28.33 4.19
C LEU A 387 12.91 28.43 2.93
N LYS A 388 11.58 28.31 3.04
CA LYS A 388 10.63 28.27 1.92
C LYS A 388 11.06 27.25 0.86
N LEU A 389 11.50 26.08 1.31
CA LEU A 389 11.86 24.96 0.43
C LEU A 389 10.61 24.09 0.23
N PRO A 390 10.03 24.03 -0.97
CA PRO A 390 8.87 23.16 -1.21
C PRO A 390 9.24 21.68 -1.08
N MET A 391 8.32 20.85 -0.59
CA MET A 391 8.42 19.39 -0.72
C MET A 391 7.88 19.04 -2.11
N HIS A 392 8.75 18.49 -2.95
CA HIS A 392 8.37 17.97 -4.26
C HIS A 392 8.63 16.47 -4.27
N THR A 393 7.83 15.74 -5.04
CA THR A 393 8.20 14.38 -5.43
C THR A 393 9.34 14.44 -6.45
N THR A 394 10.02 13.32 -6.65
CA THR A 394 11.17 13.21 -7.58
C THR A 394 10.86 13.73 -8.99
N TYR A 395 9.58 13.67 -9.41
CA TYR A 395 9.13 14.04 -10.75
C TYR A 395 8.54 15.46 -10.83
N ASP A 396 8.04 16.01 -9.71
CA ASP A 396 7.54 17.39 -9.61
C ASP A 396 8.65 18.45 -9.60
N ALA A 397 9.91 18.05 -9.35
CA ALA A 397 11.09 18.91 -9.43
C ALA A 397 11.43 19.25 -10.90
N LYS A 398 10.53 19.98 -11.59
CA LYS A 398 10.67 20.37 -13.00
C LYS A 398 11.71 21.46 -13.23
N LYS A 399 12.16 22.16 -12.17
CA LYS A 399 13.19 23.20 -12.27
C LYS A 399 14.29 22.96 -11.24
N PRO A 400 15.56 22.97 -11.66
CA PRO A 400 16.66 22.99 -10.72
C PRO A 400 16.60 24.25 -9.86
N LEU A 401 16.94 24.10 -8.59
CA LEU A 401 17.10 25.16 -7.62
C LEU A 401 18.48 25.81 -7.81
N ASP A 402 18.51 26.98 -8.44
CA ASP A 402 19.71 27.81 -8.58
C ASP A 402 19.86 28.69 -7.33
N LEU A 403 20.88 28.39 -6.53
CA LEU A 403 21.21 29.07 -5.28
C LEU A 403 22.37 30.03 -5.50
N ASP A 404 22.15 31.32 -5.23
CA ASP A 404 23.23 32.32 -5.19
C ASP A 404 23.74 32.45 -3.74
N LEU A 405 24.88 31.84 -3.45
CA LEU A 405 25.46 31.71 -2.10
C LEU A 405 25.80 33.06 -1.43
N ARG A 406 25.69 34.17 -2.15
CA ARG A 406 25.86 35.53 -1.60
C ARG A 406 24.59 36.02 -0.91
N LYS A 407 23.44 35.41 -1.19
CA LYS A 407 22.16 35.72 -0.53
C LYS A 407 22.03 34.83 0.71
N GLU A 408 21.76 35.44 1.86
CA GLU A 408 21.66 34.72 3.13
C GLU A 408 20.69 33.54 3.08
N LEU A 409 19.50 33.73 2.48
CA LEU A 409 18.50 32.66 2.35
C LEU A 409 19.01 31.48 1.49
N ASP A 410 19.71 31.75 0.40
CA ASP A 410 20.20 30.71 -0.52
C ASP A 410 21.42 29.99 0.07
N LEU A 411 22.26 30.69 0.83
CA LEU A 411 23.33 30.08 1.63
C LEU A 411 22.77 29.12 2.70
N GLU A 412 21.72 29.54 3.42
CA GLU A 412 21.09 28.66 4.40
C GLU A 412 20.39 27.44 3.76
N ARG A 413 19.83 27.59 2.56
CA ARG A 413 19.28 26.48 1.76
C ARG A 413 20.38 25.48 1.38
N SER A 414 21.51 25.98 0.88
CA SER A 414 22.71 25.16 0.58
C SER A 414 23.19 24.40 1.82
N HIS A 415 23.31 25.08 2.96
CA HIS A 415 23.70 24.45 4.22
C HIS A 415 22.74 23.32 4.63
N LEU A 416 21.43 23.50 4.48
CA LEU A 416 20.47 22.43 4.79
C LEU A 416 20.66 21.24 3.84
N LEU A 417 20.73 21.46 2.54
CA LEU A 417 20.88 20.40 1.53
C LEU A 417 22.16 19.58 1.75
N HIS A 418 23.29 20.24 1.98
CA HIS A 418 24.54 19.55 2.31
C HIS A 418 24.48 18.81 3.65
N ARG A 419 23.81 19.35 4.67
CA ARG A 419 23.61 18.64 5.95
C ARG A 419 22.81 17.36 5.78
N LEU A 420 21.83 17.35 4.88
CA LEU A 420 21.01 16.18 4.60
C LEU A 420 21.80 15.12 3.83
N ASP A 421 22.58 15.54 2.83
CA ASP A 421 23.50 14.65 2.12
C ASP A 421 24.52 14.01 3.05
N LEU A 422 25.09 14.77 3.99
CA LEU A 422 26.00 14.24 5.02
C LEU A 422 25.35 13.24 5.97
N LEU A 423 24.03 13.29 6.11
CA LEU A 423 23.24 12.36 6.91
C LEU A 423 22.69 11.19 6.07
N ASP A 424 23.14 11.04 4.83
CA ASP A 424 22.64 10.06 3.85
C ASP A 424 21.12 10.18 3.62
N ILE A 425 20.58 11.41 3.68
CA ILE A 425 19.19 11.72 3.34
C ILE A 425 19.20 12.38 1.95
N PRO A 426 18.96 11.63 0.85
CA PRO A 426 19.12 12.12 -0.51
C PRO A 426 17.92 13.01 -0.92
N TRP A 427 17.78 14.16 -0.28
CA TRP A 427 16.69 15.11 -0.54
C TRP A 427 16.98 16.00 -1.76
N GLY A 428 18.25 16.20 -2.12
CA GLY A 428 18.63 16.87 -3.36
C GLY A 428 19.94 16.32 -3.92
N LYS A 429 20.22 16.59 -5.19
CA LYS A 429 21.51 16.28 -5.80
C LYS A 429 22.09 17.52 -6.46
N THR A 430 23.37 17.77 -6.21
CA THR A 430 24.11 18.83 -6.91
C THR A 430 24.23 18.47 -8.40
N GLU A 431 23.80 19.38 -9.27
CA GLU A 431 23.99 19.28 -10.71
C GLU A 431 25.23 20.07 -11.16
N ARG A 432 25.87 19.62 -12.25
CA ARG A 432 26.99 20.35 -12.83
C ARG A 432 26.50 21.61 -13.51
N ILE A 433 26.98 22.77 -13.04
CA ILE A 433 26.74 24.08 -13.64
C ILE A 433 27.19 24.04 -15.12
N SER A 434 26.30 24.42 -16.04
CA SER A 434 26.68 24.56 -17.45
C SER A 434 27.75 25.64 -17.59
N ARG A 435 28.67 25.50 -18.56
CA ARG A 435 29.90 26.30 -18.73
C ARG A 435 29.73 27.83 -18.81
N GLN A 436 28.50 28.36 -18.79
CA GLN A 436 28.19 29.79 -18.92
C GLN A 436 28.16 30.58 -17.59
N VAL A 437 28.15 29.93 -16.42
CA VAL A 437 28.22 30.62 -15.10
C VAL A 437 29.58 30.37 -14.45
N ARG A 438 30.54 31.30 -14.63
CA ARG A 438 31.94 31.16 -14.18
C ARG A 438 32.19 31.67 -12.74
N GLY A 439 31.37 31.29 -11.77
CA GLY A 439 31.54 31.70 -10.37
C GLY A 439 31.41 30.55 -9.38
N THR A 440 32.26 30.50 -8.35
CA THR A 440 32.19 29.55 -7.21
C THR A 440 31.05 29.89 -6.23
N PHE A 441 30.18 30.82 -6.58
CA PHE A 441 29.12 31.35 -5.72
C PHE A 441 27.72 30.88 -6.12
N HIS A 442 27.62 29.99 -7.11
CA HIS A 442 26.36 29.39 -7.53
C HIS A 442 26.38 27.89 -7.28
N GLU A 443 25.28 27.37 -6.76
CA GLU A 443 25.02 25.93 -6.66
C GLU A 443 23.73 25.61 -7.39
N LEU A 444 23.77 24.58 -8.22
CA LEU A 444 22.58 24.05 -8.89
C LEU A 444 22.19 22.76 -8.19
N TRP A 445 20.97 22.71 -7.66
CA TRP A 445 20.42 21.55 -6.98
C TRP A 445 19.19 21.02 -7.71
N ARG A 446 18.99 19.72 -7.70
CA ARG A 446 17.77 19.07 -8.18
C ARG A 446 17.13 18.20 -7.12
#